data_AF-A0A1V3XU84-F1
#
_entry.id   AF-A0A1V3XU84-F1
#
_cell.length_a   1.000
_cell.length_b   1.000
_cell.length_c   1.000
_cell.angle_alpha   90.00
_cell.angle_beta   90.00
_cell.angle_gamma   90.00
#
_symmetry.space_group_name_H-M   'P 1'
#
loop_
_entity.id
_entity.type
_entity.pdbx_description
1 polymer ?
#
loop_
_entity_poly.entity_id
_entity_poly.type
_entity_poly.pdbx_seq_one_letter_code
_entity_poly.pdbx_strand_id
1 'polypeptide(L)'
;MRPGDYDESHVKVRSGRGSRPRTKTRPEHADAEAAMVVSVDRGRWGCVLGGDPDRRITAMRARELGRTPIVVGDDVDVVGDLSGRPDTLARIVRRGPRRTVLRRTADDTDPTERVVVANADQLLIVVALADPPPRTGLVDRALIAAYAGGLTPILTLTKTDLAHPNRSPNSSSTWICRWLPLAVTTRCSRWPTCSTAK
;
A
#
# COMPACT_ATOMS: atom_id res chain seq x y z
N MET A 1 21.07 14.03 56.32
CA MET A 1 19.65 13.60 56.32
C MET A 1 19.61 12.18 56.85
N ARG A 2 18.88 11.90 57.94
CA ARG A 2 18.95 10.61 58.65
C ARG A 2 17.92 9.62 58.07
N PRO A 3 18.19 8.30 58.04
CA PRO A 3 17.29 7.30 57.43
C PRO A 3 15.95 7.01 58.15
N GLY A 4 15.39 7.95 58.93
CA GLY A 4 14.15 7.76 59.70
C GLY A 4 13.12 8.88 59.56
N ASP A 5 13.40 9.91 58.76
CA ASP A 5 12.52 11.08 58.60
C ASP A 5 11.44 10.89 57.52
N TYR A 6 11.20 9.64 57.07
CA TYR A 6 10.15 9.34 56.10
C TYR A 6 8.88 8.90 56.83
N ASP A 7 7.94 9.82 56.98
CA ASP A 7 6.55 9.56 57.38
C ASP A 7 5.70 9.24 56.13
N GLU A 8 4.66 8.41 56.26
CA GLU A 8 3.67 8.07 55.23
C GLU A 8 3.04 9.32 54.56
N SER A 9 3.09 10.48 55.22
CA SER A 9 2.70 11.78 54.67
C SER A 9 3.61 12.31 53.55
N HIS A 10 4.83 11.77 53.38
CA HIS A 10 5.78 12.15 52.32
C HIS A 10 5.56 11.43 50.98
N VAL A 11 4.58 10.53 50.91
CA VAL A 11 4.24 9.85 49.65
C VAL A 11 3.63 10.87 48.68
N LYS A 12 4.35 11.18 47.59
CA LYS A 12 3.80 11.93 46.47
C LYS A 12 2.63 11.14 45.88
N VAL A 13 1.40 11.52 46.24
CA VAL A 13 0.18 11.04 45.58
C VAL A 13 0.26 11.47 44.13
N ARG A 14 0.57 10.53 43.24
CA ARG A 14 0.42 10.73 41.79
C ARG A 14 -1.04 11.14 41.57
N SER A 15 -1.27 12.26 40.87
CA SER A 15 -2.62 12.57 40.42
C SER A 15 -3.17 11.32 39.73
N GLY A 16 -4.31 10.82 40.23
CA GLY A 16 -4.96 9.66 39.66
C GLY A 16 -5.15 9.89 38.16
N ARG A 17 -4.96 8.84 37.35
CA ARG A 17 -5.15 8.91 35.90
C ARG A 17 -6.61 9.29 35.63
N GLY A 18 -6.88 10.59 35.47
CA GLY A 18 -8.20 11.11 35.16
C GLY A 18 -8.60 10.68 33.75
N SER A 19 -9.21 9.51 33.60
CA SER A 19 -9.94 9.21 32.38
C SER A 19 -11.26 9.97 32.47
N ARG A 20 -11.41 11.06 31.71
CA ARG A 20 -12.76 11.60 31.46
C ARG A 20 -13.65 10.41 31.06
N PRO A 21 -14.86 10.27 31.64
CA PRO A 21 -15.77 9.21 31.31
C PRO A 21 -15.90 9.11 29.79
N ARG A 22 -15.78 7.89 29.27
CA ARG A 22 -15.88 7.64 27.83
C ARG A 22 -17.30 7.99 27.41
N THR A 23 -17.47 9.09 26.68
CA THR A 23 -18.75 9.43 26.06
C THR A 23 -19.17 8.25 25.19
N LYS A 24 -20.35 7.68 25.48
CA LYS A 24 -20.93 6.56 24.71
C LYS A 24 -21.38 7.02 23.32
N THR A 25 -21.69 8.30 23.17
CA THR A 25 -21.96 8.96 21.90
C THR A 25 -20.67 9.03 21.09
N ARG A 26 -20.63 8.27 19.99
CA ARG A 26 -19.55 8.41 19.01
C ARG A 26 -19.78 9.69 18.21
N PRO A 27 -18.74 10.50 17.93
CA PRO A 27 -18.87 11.60 16.99
C PRO A 27 -19.31 11.03 15.64
N GLU A 28 -20.26 11.71 14.98
CA GLU A 28 -20.68 11.33 13.63
C GLU A 28 -19.62 11.68 12.58
N HIS A 29 -18.58 12.44 12.97
CA HIS A 29 -17.48 12.92 12.11
C HIS A 29 -18.01 13.58 10.83
N ALA A 30 -19.05 14.40 10.96
CA ALA A 30 -19.68 15.11 9.85
C ALA A 30 -18.71 16.09 9.15
N ASP A 31 -17.62 16.46 9.81
CA ASP A 31 -16.53 17.31 9.34
C ASP A 31 -15.37 16.54 8.70
N ALA A 32 -15.51 15.22 8.50
CA ALA A 32 -14.43 14.43 7.93
C ALA A 32 -14.21 14.74 6.45
N GLU A 33 -12.94 14.94 6.08
CA GLU A 33 -12.54 15.17 4.70
C GLU A 33 -12.18 13.85 4.02
N ALA A 34 -12.53 13.70 2.75
CA ALA A 34 -12.20 12.53 1.96
C ALA A 34 -10.71 12.54 1.55
N ALA A 35 -10.07 11.38 1.67
CA ALA A 35 -8.67 11.18 1.33
C ALA A 35 -8.41 9.80 0.71
N MET A 36 -7.29 9.68 0.00
CA MET A 36 -6.79 8.41 -0.50
C MET A 36 -5.49 8.05 0.20
N VAL A 37 -5.35 6.79 0.63
CA VAL A 37 -4.12 6.29 1.24
C VAL A 37 -3.05 6.06 0.18
N VAL A 38 -1.89 6.69 0.33
CA VAL A 38 -0.76 6.58 -0.62
C VAL A 38 0.45 5.86 -0.03
N SER A 39 0.57 5.79 1.30
CA SER A 39 1.67 5.06 1.95
C SER A 39 1.23 4.47 3.30
N VAL A 40 1.89 3.39 3.70
CA VAL A 40 1.65 2.72 4.99
C VAL A 40 3.00 2.43 5.65
N ASP A 41 3.23 2.99 6.83
CA ASP A 41 4.42 2.71 7.65
C ASP A 41 4.02 2.53 9.12
N ARG A 42 4.10 1.28 9.61
CA ARG A 42 4.00 0.89 11.02
C ARG A 42 2.98 1.71 11.86
N GLY A 43 1.72 1.75 11.41
CA GLY A 43 0.63 2.43 12.13
C GLY A 43 0.48 3.92 11.82
N ARG A 44 1.22 4.43 10.83
CA ARG A 44 1.01 5.72 10.17
C ARG A 44 0.64 5.48 8.71
N TRP A 45 -0.28 6.30 8.22
CA TRP A 45 -0.76 6.27 6.84
C TRP A 45 -0.54 7.63 6.21
N GLY A 46 0.18 7.67 5.11
CA GLY A 46 0.21 8.86 4.27
C GLY A 46 -1.08 8.93 3.47
N CYS A 47 -1.77 10.06 3.53
CA CYS A 47 -3.04 10.27 2.84
C CYS A 47 -2.95 11.53 1.96
N VAL A 48 -3.64 11.51 0.83
CA VAL A 48 -3.82 12.64 -0.09
C VAL A 48 -5.27 13.10 -0.01
N LEU A 49 -5.49 14.37 0.32
CA LEU A 49 -6.82 14.96 0.48
C LEU A 49 -7.43 15.35 -0.87
N GLY A 50 -8.72 15.06 -1.07
CA GLY A 50 -9.47 15.55 -2.24
C GLY A 50 -8.92 15.14 -3.61
N GLY A 51 -8.05 14.13 -3.67
CA GLY A 51 -7.38 13.72 -4.91
C GLY A 51 -6.24 14.65 -5.37
N ASP A 52 -5.83 15.62 -4.55
CA ASP A 52 -4.75 16.55 -4.86
C ASP A 52 -3.40 16.02 -4.32
N PRO A 53 -2.46 15.59 -5.19
CA PRO A 53 -1.18 15.00 -4.79
C PRO A 53 -0.30 15.90 -3.90
N ASP A 54 -0.54 17.21 -3.90
CA ASP A 54 0.22 18.19 -3.11
C ASP A 54 -0.36 18.34 -1.69
N ARG A 55 -1.63 17.98 -1.48
CA ARG A 55 -2.30 18.01 -0.17
C ARG A 55 -2.08 16.72 0.60
N ARG A 56 -0.83 16.46 0.98
CA ARG A 56 -0.43 15.27 1.74
C ARG A 56 -0.49 15.50 3.24
N ILE A 57 -1.00 14.50 3.95
CA ILE A 57 -1.03 14.48 5.41
C ILE A 57 -0.57 13.13 5.94
N THR A 58 -0.17 13.10 7.20
CA THR A 58 0.05 11.86 7.94
C THR A 58 -1.13 11.62 8.88
N ALA A 59 -1.74 10.45 8.75
CA ALA A 59 -2.87 10.04 9.57
C ALA A 59 -2.56 8.79 10.39
N MET A 60 -3.22 8.65 11.53
CA MET A 60 -3.25 7.42 12.32
C MET A 60 -4.64 6.82 12.31
N ARG A 61 -4.75 5.52 12.55
CA ARG A 61 -6.06 4.87 12.68
C ARG A 61 -6.77 5.39 13.93
N ALA A 62 -8.02 5.85 13.78
CA ALA A 62 -8.88 6.11 14.93
C ALA A 62 -9.19 4.79 15.66
N ARG A 63 -9.22 4.84 16.99
CA ARG A 63 -9.46 3.64 17.82
C ARG A 63 -10.77 2.93 17.49
N GLU A 64 -11.77 3.68 17.00
CA GLU A 64 -13.09 3.17 16.64
C GLU A 64 -13.11 2.30 15.38
N LEU A 65 -12.16 2.49 14.46
CA LEU A 65 -12.02 1.67 13.25
C LEU A 65 -11.50 0.26 13.56
N GLY A 66 -11.08 0.03 14.81
CA GLY A 66 -10.70 -1.28 15.32
C GLY A 66 -9.50 -1.88 14.56
N ARG A 67 -9.65 -3.12 14.11
CA ARG A 67 -8.62 -3.87 13.37
C ARG A 67 -8.86 -3.88 11.86
N THR A 68 -9.65 -2.95 11.33
CA THR A 68 -9.89 -2.84 9.89
C THR A 68 -8.56 -2.65 9.15
N PRO A 69 -8.22 -3.54 8.18
CA PRO A 69 -7.01 -3.40 7.40
C PRO A 69 -7.16 -2.21 6.44
N ILE A 70 -6.21 -1.28 6.51
CA ILE A 70 -6.10 -0.13 5.61
C ILE A 70 -4.83 -0.31 4.80
N VAL A 71 -4.95 -0.27 3.49
CA VAL A 71 -3.88 -0.51 2.52
C VAL A 71 -3.76 0.66 1.56
N VAL A 72 -2.70 0.70 0.76
CA VAL A 72 -2.54 1.72 -0.28
C VAL A 72 -3.70 1.64 -1.28
N GLY A 73 -4.23 2.80 -1.64
CA GLY A 73 -5.37 2.98 -2.53
C GLY A 73 -6.74 2.90 -1.84
N ASP A 74 -6.83 2.60 -0.55
CA ASP A 74 -8.11 2.75 0.16
C ASP A 74 -8.58 4.21 0.15
N ASP A 75 -9.86 4.40 -0.17
CA ASP A 75 -10.58 5.66 0.09
C ASP A 75 -10.92 5.72 1.58
N VAL A 76 -10.61 6.82 2.24
CA VAL A 76 -10.78 7.00 3.69
C VAL A 76 -11.31 8.38 4.03
N ASP A 77 -11.97 8.48 5.18
CA ASP A 77 -12.32 9.77 5.76
C ASP A 77 -11.36 10.09 6.91
N VAL A 78 -10.90 11.33 6.95
CA VAL A 78 -9.95 11.83 7.94
C VAL A 78 -10.47 13.05 8.69
N VAL A 79 -10.15 13.12 9.98
CA VAL A 79 -10.44 14.25 10.86
C VAL A 79 -9.18 14.72 11.57
N GLY A 80 -9.20 15.94 12.12
CA GLY A 80 -8.09 16.52 12.90
C GLY A 80 -7.39 17.65 12.15
N ASP A 81 -6.09 17.80 12.39
CA ASP A 81 -5.30 18.81 11.67
C ASP A 81 -4.94 18.29 10.28
N LEU A 82 -5.58 18.86 9.26
CA LEU A 82 -5.42 18.53 7.85
C LEU A 82 -4.46 19.49 7.12
N SER A 83 -3.70 20.32 7.85
CA SER A 83 -2.80 21.31 7.23
C SER A 83 -1.53 20.70 6.62
N GLY A 84 -1.21 19.43 6.91
CA GLY A 84 -0.05 18.74 6.34
C GLY A 84 1.31 19.23 6.85
N ARG A 85 1.32 20.13 7.83
CA ARG A 85 2.56 20.62 8.44
C ARG A 85 3.25 19.52 9.26
N PRO A 86 4.58 19.62 9.49
CA PRO A 86 5.27 18.75 10.43
C PRO A 86 4.54 18.72 11.78
N ASP A 87 4.55 17.57 12.44
CA ASP A 87 3.91 17.33 13.74
C ASP A 87 2.38 17.49 13.80
N THR A 88 1.72 17.65 12.65
CA THR A 88 0.26 17.56 12.56
C THR A 88 -0.19 16.10 12.50
N LEU A 89 -1.31 15.80 13.15
CA LEU A 89 -1.84 14.44 13.25
C LEU A 89 -3.32 14.42 12.90
N ALA A 90 -3.61 13.82 11.75
CA ALA A 90 -4.96 13.44 11.37
C ALA A 90 -5.31 12.03 11.87
N ARG A 91 -6.60 11.70 11.87
CA ARG A 91 -7.10 10.36 12.21
C ARG A 91 -8.05 9.84 11.13
N ILE A 92 -7.81 8.61 10.67
CA ILE A 92 -8.72 7.88 9.79
C ILE A 92 -9.87 7.33 10.62
N VAL A 93 -11.07 7.83 10.38
CA VAL A 93 -12.30 7.48 11.12
C VAL A 93 -13.15 6.46 10.38
N ARG A 94 -13.06 6.45 9.04
CA ARG A 94 -13.82 5.54 8.17
C ARG A 94 -12.96 5.08 7.00
N ARG A 95 -13.17 3.83 6.58
CA ARG A 95 -12.65 3.28 5.33
C ARG A 95 -13.82 3.04 4.39
N GLY A 96 -13.76 3.60 3.18
CA GLY A 96 -14.76 3.42 2.14
C GLY A 96 -14.83 1.97 1.63
N PRO A 97 -15.88 1.61 0.87
CA PRO A 97 -15.92 0.33 0.17
C PRO A 97 -14.80 0.24 -0.87
N ARG A 98 -14.28 -0.98 -1.11
CA ARG A 98 -13.27 -1.21 -2.17
C ARG A 98 -13.96 -1.58 -3.47
N ARG A 99 -13.58 -0.92 -4.56
CA ARG A 99 -14.01 -1.23 -5.92
C ARG A 99 -13.22 -2.42 -6.49
N THR A 100 -11.92 -2.43 -6.25
CA THR A 100 -10.99 -3.47 -6.68
C THR A 100 -10.02 -3.83 -5.55
N VAL A 101 -9.46 -5.04 -5.59
CA VAL A 101 -8.56 -5.55 -4.55
C VAL A 101 -7.49 -6.45 -5.15
N LEU A 102 -6.22 -6.07 -5.03
CA LEU A 102 -5.11 -6.96 -5.35
C LEU A 102 -4.69 -7.73 -4.09
N ARG A 103 -4.84 -9.05 -4.12
CA ARG A 103 -4.45 -9.95 -3.02
C ARG A 103 -3.11 -10.62 -3.34
N ARG A 104 -2.26 -10.76 -2.32
CA ARG A 104 -1.14 -11.69 -2.38
C ARG A 104 -1.69 -13.08 -2.11
N THR A 105 -1.62 -13.98 -3.09
CA THR A 105 -1.96 -15.40 -2.92
C THR A 105 -1.14 -15.96 -1.76
N ALA A 106 -1.77 -16.77 -0.91
CA ALA A 106 -1.07 -17.50 0.14
C ALA A 106 0.03 -18.33 -0.51
N ASP A 107 1.28 -18.07 -0.13
CA ASP A 107 2.39 -19.00 -0.38
C ASP A 107 2.37 -20.04 0.75
N ASP A 108 3.05 -21.18 0.59
CA ASP A 108 3.01 -22.33 1.51
C ASP A 108 3.35 -22.02 2.99
N THR A 109 3.77 -20.79 3.31
CA THR A 109 4.20 -20.34 4.64
C THR A 109 3.28 -19.33 5.35
N ASP A 110 2.30 -18.72 4.65
CA ASP A 110 1.34 -17.77 5.28
C ASP A 110 -0.09 -18.03 4.77
N PRO A 111 -0.96 -18.67 5.57
CA PRO A 111 -2.31 -19.04 5.16
C PRO A 111 -3.27 -17.84 5.05
N THR A 112 -2.83 -16.62 5.41
CA THR A 112 -3.68 -15.43 5.33
C THR A 112 -3.51 -14.68 4.01
N GLU A 113 -4.57 -14.65 3.21
CA GLU A 113 -4.67 -13.73 2.08
C GLU A 113 -4.56 -12.28 2.58
N ARG A 114 -3.51 -11.58 2.16
CA ARG A 114 -3.30 -10.18 2.50
C ARG A 114 -3.58 -9.31 1.29
N VAL A 115 -4.43 -8.31 1.48
CA VAL A 115 -4.62 -7.25 0.48
C VAL A 115 -3.34 -6.43 0.41
N VAL A 116 -2.81 -6.27 -0.80
CA VAL A 116 -1.62 -5.47 -1.08
C VAL A 116 -2.03 -4.05 -1.46
N VAL A 117 -2.99 -3.93 -2.36
CA VAL A 117 -3.51 -2.66 -2.89
C VAL A 117 -5.03 -2.75 -3.04
N ALA A 118 -5.72 -1.63 -2.81
CA ALA A 118 -7.15 -1.45 -3.06
C ALA A 118 -7.38 -0.37 -4.11
N ASN A 119 -8.54 -0.41 -4.79
CA ASN A 119 -8.98 0.61 -5.76
C ASN A 119 -7.96 0.95 -6.87
N ALA A 120 -7.14 -0.01 -7.27
CA ALA A 120 -6.32 0.11 -8.47
C ALA A 120 -7.13 -0.37 -9.68
N ASP A 121 -7.16 0.41 -10.76
CA ASP A 121 -7.93 0.09 -11.96
C ASP A 121 -7.16 -0.85 -12.90
N GLN A 122 -5.83 -0.73 -12.92
CA GLN A 122 -4.96 -1.45 -13.85
C GLN A 122 -3.81 -2.16 -13.13
N LEU A 123 -3.44 -3.34 -13.63
CA LEU A 123 -2.25 -4.09 -13.20
C LEU A 123 -1.25 -4.19 -14.37
N LEU A 124 -0.13 -3.47 -14.26
CA LEU A 124 0.96 -3.57 -15.24
C LEU A 124 1.87 -4.76 -14.90
N ILE A 125 1.82 -5.82 -15.71
CA ILE A 125 2.65 -7.02 -15.57
C ILE A 125 3.89 -6.83 -16.43
N VAL A 126 5.04 -6.57 -15.81
CA VAL A 126 6.29 -6.31 -16.54
C VAL A 126 7.14 -7.58 -16.60
N VAL A 127 7.47 -8.03 -17.82
CA VAL A 127 8.28 -9.22 -18.08
C VAL A 127 9.42 -8.89 -19.04
N ALA A 128 10.61 -9.40 -18.75
CA ALA A 128 11.75 -9.32 -19.66
C ALA A 128 11.70 -10.44 -20.70
N LEU A 129 12.02 -10.12 -21.96
CA LEU A 129 12.15 -11.14 -23.02
C LEU A 129 13.47 -11.91 -22.95
N ALA A 130 14.51 -11.30 -22.40
CA ALA A 130 15.80 -11.92 -22.18
C ALA A 130 16.44 -11.40 -20.89
N ASP A 131 17.27 -12.25 -20.26
CA ASP A 131 18.07 -11.95 -19.07
C ASP A 131 17.28 -11.28 -17.91
N PRO A 132 16.40 -12.00 -17.20
CA PRO A 132 16.09 -13.42 -17.31
C PRO A 132 15.02 -13.72 -18.38
N PRO A 133 14.94 -14.96 -18.89
CA PRO A 133 13.86 -15.37 -19.78
C PRO A 133 12.49 -15.26 -19.09
N PRO A 134 11.42 -15.00 -19.86
CA PRO A 134 10.08 -14.79 -19.33
C PRO A 134 9.58 -16.04 -18.61
N ARG A 135 9.12 -15.87 -17.36
CA ARG A 135 8.49 -16.94 -16.57
C ARG A 135 6.99 -16.91 -16.78
N THR A 136 6.45 -17.86 -17.53
CA THR A 136 5.01 -17.95 -17.84
C THR A 136 4.16 -18.04 -16.57
N GLY A 137 4.57 -18.84 -15.59
CA GLY A 137 3.85 -18.97 -14.32
C GLY A 137 3.78 -17.69 -13.46
N LEU A 138 4.60 -16.67 -13.73
CA LEU A 138 4.40 -15.34 -13.13
C LEU A 138 3.21 -14.64 -13.80
N VAL A 139 3.17 -14.65 -15.13
CA VAL A 139 2.12 -14.02 -15.93
C VAL A 139 0.77 -14.65 -15.63
N ASP A 140 0.68 -15.98 -15.63
CA ASP A 140 -0.58 -16.70 -15.38
C ASP A 140 -1.15 -16.36 -14.00
N ARG A 141 -0.31 -16.39 -12.96
CA ARG A 141 -0.73 -16.03 -11.59
C ARG A 141 -1.13 -14.56 -11.46
N ALA A 142 -0.40 -13.66 -12.12
CA ALA A 142 -0.73 -12.23 -12.10
C ALA A 142 -2.06 -11.94 -12.83
N LEU A 143 -2.33 -12.64 -13.94
CA LEU A 143 -3.62 -12.55 -14.65
C LEU A 143 -4.77 -13.05 -13.78
N ILE A 144 -4.61 -14.22 -13.14
CA ILE A 144 -5.61 -14.76 -12.22
C ILE A 144 -5.89 -13.76 -11.08
N ALA A 145 -4.84 -13.20 -10.47
CA ALA A 145 -4.99 -12.22 -9.40
C ALA A 145 -5.67 -10.92 -9.86
N ALA A 146 -5.36 -10.44 -11.07
CA ALA A 146 -5.99 -9.26 -11.65
C ALA A 146 -7.50 -9.47 -11.84
N TYR A 147 -7.88 -10.54 -12.53
CA TYR A 147 -9.30 -10.83 -12.79
C TYR A 147 -10.08 -11.13 -11.51
N ALA A 148 -9.52 -11.91 -10.57
CA ALA A 148 -10.14 -12.15 -9.28
C ALA A 148 -10.27 -10.87 -8.43
N GLY A 149 -9.40 -9.89 -8.65
CA GLY A 149 -9.38 -8.60 -7.97
C GLY A 149 -10.15 -7.47 -8.66
N GLY A 150 -10.69 -7.71 -9.87
CA GLY A 150 -11.36 -6.71 -10.69
C GLY A 150 -10.44 -5.67 -11.35
N LEU A 151 -9.14 -5.95 -11.46
CA LEU A 151 -8.18 -5.07 -12.14
C LEU A 151 -8.10 -5.41 -13.63
N THR A 152 -7.85 -4.41 -14.47
CA THR A 152 -7.55 -4.60 -15.90
C THR A 152 -6.06 -4.90 -16.08
N PRO A 153 -5.66 -6.12 -16.47
CA PRO A 153 -4.25 -6.44 -16.63
C PRO A 153 -3.69 -5.88 -17.96
N ILE A 154 -2.46 -5.39 -17.92
CA ILE A 154 -1.70 -4.91 -19.08
C ILE A 154 -0.36 -5.64 -19.06
N LEU A 155 -0.04 -6.37 -20.13
CA LEU A 155 1.24 -7.06 -20.23
C LEU A 155 2.26 -6.13 -20.90
N THR A 156 3.39 -5.94 -20.24
CA THR A 156 4.51 -5.16 -20.75
C THR A 156 5.72 -6.03 -20.95
N LEU A 157 6.23 -6.04 -22.19
CA LEU A 157 7.48 -6.70 -22.54
C LEU A 157 8.63 -5.69 -22.55
N THR A 158 9.70 -6.04 -21.86
CA THR A 158 10.94 -5.26 -21.72
C THR A 158 12.13 -6.05 -22.28
N LYS A 159 13.26 -5.37 -22.49
CA LYS A 159 14.52 -5.96 -22.99
C LYS A 159 14.37 -6.66 -24.35
N THR A 160 13.55 -6.09 -25.24
CA THR A 160 13.38 -6.58 -26.62
C THR A 160 14.67 -6.49 -27.44
N ASP A 161 15.57 -5.57 -27.08
CA ASP A 161 16.88 -5.37 -27.68
C ASP A 161 17.85 -6.55 -27.46
N LEU A 162 17.67 -7.29 -26.37
CA LEU A 162 18.50 -8.46 -26.03
C LEU A 162 17.94 -9.77 -26.62
N ALA A 163 16.75 -9.72 -27.24
CA ALA A 163 16.14 -10.89 -27.86
C ALA A 163 16.73 -11.09 -29.28
N HIS A 164 17.43 -12.20 -29.50
CA HIS A 164 17.95 -12.55 -30.82
C HIS A 164 16.83 -12.63 -31.87
N PRO A 165 16.96 -12.01 -33.05
CA PRO A 165 15.91 -11.92 -34.07
C PRO A 165 15.47 -13.28 -34.64
N ASN A 166 16.28 -14.32 -34.46
CA ASN A 166 16.03 -15.66 -35.00
C ASN A 166 15.53 -16.68 -33.96
N ARG A 167 15.30 -16.24 -32.71
CA ARG A 167 14.65 -17.07 -31.71
C ARG A 167 13.15 -16.82 -31.81
N SER A 168 12.47 -17.55 -32.69
CA SER A 168 11.02 -17.64 -32.60
C SER A 168 10.67 -18.02 -31.16
N PRO A 169 9.68 -17.38 -30.52
CA PRO A 169 9.17 -17.90 -29.26
C PRO A 169 8.77 -19.36 -29.53
N ASN A 170 9.41 -20.33 -28.86
CA ASN A 170 8.99 -21.72 -28.93
C ASN A 170 7.46 -21.77 -28.76
N SER A 171 6.78 -22.65 -29.52
CA SER A 171 5.33 -22.74 -29.74
C SER A 171 4.40 -22.67 -28.51
N SER A 172 4.92 -22.63 -27.30
CA SER A 172 4.21 -22.42 -26.04
C SER A 172 4.04 -20.94 -25.63
N SER A 173 4.73 -19.97 -26.27
CA SER A 173 4.64 -18.54 -25.94
C SER A 173 3.69 -17.72 -26.82
N THR A 174 3.09 -18.33 -27.84
CA THR A 174 2.23 -17.66 -28.85
C THR A 174 0.88 -17.17 -28.30
N TRP A 175 0.41 -17.75 -27.20
CA TRP A 175 -0.91 -17.48 -26.63
C TRP A 175 -1.00 -16.16 -25.86
N ILE A 176 0.14 -15.68 -25.35
CA ILE A 176 0.23 -14.54 -24.41
C ILE A 176 -0.18 -13.21 -25.09
N CYS A 177 -0.08 -13.10 -26.42
CA CYS A 177 -0.32 -11.84 -27.12
C CYS A 177 -1.75 -11.66 -27.67
N ARG A 178 -2.64 -12.67 -27.59
CA ARG A 178 -3.92 -12.61 -28.33
C ARG A 178 -5.07 -11.89 -27.60
N TRP A 179 -4.94 -11.62 -26.30
CA TRP A 179 -6.08 -11.21 -25.47
C TRP A 179 -5.84 -10.03 -24.52
N LEU A 180 -4.64 -9.44 -24.50
CA LEU A 180 -4.33 -8.28 -23.64
C LEU A 180 -3.87 -7.07 -24.47
N PRO A 181 -4.17 -5.83 -24.04
CA PRO A 181 -3.44 -4.67 -24.51
C PRO A 181 -1.95 -4.86 -24.20
N LEU A 182 -1.14 -4.89 -25.26
CA LEU A 182 0.30 -5.09 -25.18
C LEU A 182 1.02 -3.74 -25.24
N ALA A 183 1.77 -3.41 -24.19
CA ALA A 183 2.72 -2.30 -24.23
C ALA A 183 4.13 -2.88 -24.43
N VAL A 184 4.80 -2.52 -25.51
CA VAL A 184 6.19 -2.93 -25.74
C VAL A 184 7.08 -1.73 -25.41
N THR A 185 8.05 -1.93 -24.51
CA THR A 185 9.01 -0.87 -24.16
C THR A 185 10.43 -1.33 -24.49
N THR A 186 11.11 -0.54 -25.31
CA THR A 186 12.57 -0.57 -25.46
C THR A 186 13.15 0.45 -24.49
N ARG A 187 13.91 0.01 -23.49
CA ARG A 187 14.76 0.91 -22.70
C ARG A 187 16.20 0.67 -23.11
N CYS A 188 16.70 1.45 -24.08
CA CYS A 188 18.10 1.48 -24.45
C CYS A 188 18.75 2.82 -24.01
N SER A 189 19.94 2.69 -23.40
CA SER A 189 21.02 3.68 -23.21
C SER A 189 20.81 4.95 -22.37
N ARG A 190 20.90 4.85 -21.02
CA ARG A 190 21.65 5.83 -20.18
C ARG A 190 21.75 5.37 -18.72
N TRP A 191 22.73 4.52 -18.43
CA TRP A 191 23.31 4.43 -17.08
C TRP A 191 24.83 4.46 -17.26
N PRO A 192 25.52 5.56 -16.93
CA PRO A 192 26.98 5.56 -16.89
C PRO A 192 27.43 4.72 -15.68
N THR A 193 28.31 3.76 -15.97
CA THR A 193 29.25 3.08 -15.06
C THR A 193 28.65 2.33 -13.87
N CYS A 194 28.48 1.01 -14.03
CA CYS A 194 28.77 0.06 -12.96
C CYS A 194 30.00 -0.74 -13.41
N SER A 195 31.19 -0.20 -13.08
CA SER A 195 32.44 -0.91 -13.29
C SER A 195 32.46 -2.15 -12.41
N THR A 196 32.72 -3.27 -13.06
CA THR A 196 33.08 -4.59 -12.53
C THR A 196 33.83 -4.54 -11.21
N ALA A 197 33.24 -5.10 -10.15
CA ALA A 197 34.01 -5.62 -9.02
C ALA A 197 34.25 -7.11 -9.28
N LYS A 198 35.54 -7.48 -9.30
CA LYS A 198 36.04 -8.85 -9.41
C LYS A 198 35.59 -9.72 -8.25
#